data_AF-A0AAV0U432-F1
#
_entry.id   AF-A0AAV0U432-F1
#
_cell.length_a   1.000
_cell.length_b   1.000
_cell.length_c   1.000
_cell.angle_alpha   90.00
_cell.angle_beta   90.00
_cell.angle_gamma   90.00
#
_symmetry.space_group_name_H-M   'P 1'
#
loop_
_entity.id
_entity.type
_entity.pdbx_description
1 polymer ?
#
loop_
_entity_poly.entity_id
_entity_poly.type
_entity_poly.pdbx_seq_one_letter_code
_entity_poly.pdbx_strand_id
1 'polypeptide(L)'
;MTHHHRARPRPPHDRRQFWFAEEYDPIQVGSIDGTDPIAHDKGLVRALSARYEAHNDKQIQGDPYATLFVARLHYDTVDETLWEFFGAYGSIRRLRLVRDKTTGKSKGYAFVEFERERDFERAYRHAHRRVLDGATILVDFERCRVMKAWKPRRLGGGLGGKKESGQLRFGGRDRPFRPPRISSR
;
A
#
# COMPACT_ATOMS: atom_id res chain seq x y z
N MET A 1 -39.88 -24.16 -23.11
CA MET A 1 -38.50 -23.64 -23.27
C MET A 1 -38.14 -22.90 -21.99
N THR A 2 -37.40 -23.54 -21.10
CA THR A 2 -37.03 -22.98 -19.78
C THR A 2 -35.89 -21.98 -19.94
N HIS A 3 -36.18 -20.69 -19.76
CA HIS A 3 -35.16 -19.65 -19.70
C HIS A 3 -34.32 -19.83 -18.43
N HIS A 4 -33.13 -20.41 -18.58
CA HIS A 4 -32.08 -20.31 -17.56
C HIS A 4 -31.60 -18.87 -17.52
N HIS A 5 -32.07 -18.12 -16.53
CA HIS A 5 -31.42 -16.90 -16.07
C HIS A 5 -30.00 -17.26 -15.61
N ARG A 6 -29.01 -17.06 -16.48
CA ARG A 6 -27.61 -17.04 -16.04
C ARG A 6 -27.48 -15.92 -15.02
N ALA A 7 -27.22 -16.29 -13.77
CA ALA A 7 -26.83 -15.34 -12.74
C ALA A 7 -25.64 -14.52 -13.27
N ARG A 8 -25.76 -13.19 -13.21
CA ARG A 8 -24.62 -12.31 -13.50
C ARG A 8 -23.51 -12.65 -12.49
N PRO A 9 -22.23 -12.75 -12.90
CA PRO A 9 -21.14 -12.97 -11.97
C PRO A 9 -21.17 -11.89 -10.89
N ARG A 10 -21.00 -12.29 -9.63
CA ARG A 10 -20.90 -11.36 -8.50
C ARG A 10 -19.74 -10.40 -8.78
N PRO A 11 -19.91 -9.07 -8.64
CA PRO A 11 -18.80 -8.14 -8.75
C PRO A 11 -17.76 -8.48 -7.67
N PRO A 12 -16.46 -8.40 -7.97
CA PRO A 12 -15.43 -8.64 -6.97
C PRO A 12 -15.47 -7.49 -5.94
N HIS A 13 -15.97 -7.83 -4.75
CA HIS A 13 -16.00 -7.03 -3.52
C HIS A 13 -16.90 -5.78 -3.55
N ASP A 14 -17.66 -5.58 -2.47
CA ASP A 14 -18.24 -4.27 -2.17
C ASP A 14 -17.09 -3.32 -1.78
N ARG A 15 -16.46 -2.71 -2.80
CA ARG A 15 -15.30 -1.81 -2.71
C ARG A 15 -15.52 -0.56 -1.84
N ARG A 16 -16.70 -0.40 -1.23
CA ARG A 16 -17.07 0.77 -0.41
C ARG A 16 -16.37 0.85 0.94
N GLN A 17 -15.67 -0.20 1.40
CA GLN A 17 -15.11 -0.21 2.75
C GLN A 17 -13.71 0.42 2.86
N PHE A 18 -12.98 0.61 1.75
CA PHE A 18 -11.62 1.17 1.78
C PHE A 18 -11.43 2.34 0.78
N TRP A 19 -11.19 3.55 1.30
CA TRP A 19 -11.22 4.85 0.59
C TRP A 19 -9.93 5.20 -0.20
N PHE A 20 -9.30 4.28 -0.91
CA PHE A 20 -8.10 4.65 -1.70
C PHE A 20 -8.37 4.65 -3.20
N ALA A 21 -7.64 5.48 -3.93
CA ALA A 21 -7.73 5.55 -5.39
C ALA A 21 -7.34 4.20 -6.03
N GLU A 22 -8.02 3.85 -7.12
CA GLU A 22 -7.70 2.63 -7.89
C GLU A 22 -6.49 2.83 -8.82
N GLU A 23 -6.24 4.07 -9.23
CA GLU A 23 -5.13 4.46 -10.11
C GLU A 23 -4.20 5.44 -9.41
N TYR A 24 -2.91 5.27 -9.66
CA TYR A 24 -1.85 6.10 -9.14
C TYR A 24 -1.48 7.19 -10.15
N ASP A 25 -1.83 8.42 -9.83
CA ASP A 25 -1.41 9.60 -10.58
C ASP A 25 -0.39 10.40 -9.74
N PRO A 26 0.90 10.42 -10.14
CA PRO A 26 1.92 11.19 -9.43
C PRO A 26 1.54 12.66 -9.21
N ILE A 27 0.94 13.33 -10.22
CA ILE A 27 0.61 14.75 -10.16
C ILE A 27 -0.43 14.98 -9.06
N GLN A 28 -1.51 14.21 -9.07
CA GLN A 28 -2.57 14.31 -8.07
C GLN A 28 -2.09 13.95 -6.66
N VAL A 29 -1.20 12.97 -6.53
CA VAL A 29 -0.63 12.57 -5.23
C VAL A 29 0.37 13.61 -4.70
N GLY A 30 1.00 14.38 -5.60
CA GLY A 30 1.94 15.46 -5.28
C GLY A 30 1.26 16.77 -4.92
N SER A 31 0.08 17.00 -5.50
CA SER A 31 -0.68 18.22 -5.33
C SER A 31 -1.28 18.35 -3.93
N ILE A 32 -1.17 19.55 -3.34
CA ILE A 32 -1.72 19.83 -2.00
C ILE A 32 -3.24 20.01 -2.03
N ASP A 33 -3.74 20.66 -3.08
CA ASP A 33 -5.16 20.96 -3.28
C ASP A 33 -5.78 20.14 -4.42
N GLY A 34 -5.00 19.31 -5.11
CA GLY A 34 -5.45 18.48 -6.23
C GLY A 34 -5.57 19.23 -7.56
N THR A 35 -5.13 20.48 -7.62
CA THR A 35 -5.35 21.34 -8.79
C THR A 35 -4.18 21.37 -9.76
N ASP A 36 -3.02 20.82 -9.39
CA ASP A 36 -1.84 20.87 -10.24
C ASP A 36 -2.09 20.15 -11.58
N PRO A 37 -1.91 20.83 -12.73
CA PRO A 37 -2.12 20.23 -14.03
C PRO A 37 -0.87 19.52 -14.56
N ILE A 38 0.31 19.82 -14.01
CA ILE A 38 1.60 19.33 -14.49
C ILE A 38 2.57 19.04 -13.34
N ALA A 39 3.58 18.21 -13.62
CA ALA A 39 4.68 17.97 -12.70
C ALA A 39 5.50 19.24 -12.49
N HIS A 40 5.66 19.64 -11.23
CA HIS A 40 6.37 20.86 -10.83
C HIS A 40 7.64 20.57 -10.01
N ASP A 41 7.99 19.30 -9.78
CA ASP A 41 9.21 18.90 -9.09
C ASP A 41 9.89 17.66 -9.72
N LYS A 42 11.17 17.46 -9.40
CA LYS A 42 12.00 16.36 -9.96
C LYS A 42 11.50 14.97 -9.56
N GLY A 43 10.87 14.83 -8.40
CA GLY A 43 10.25 13.58 -7.94
C GLY A 43 9.06 13.20 -8.82
N LEU A 44 8.18 14.16 -9.11
CA LEU A 44 7.04 13.99 -10.01
C LEU A 44 7.47 13.62 -11.42
N VAL A 45 8.43 14.36 -11.99
CA VAL A 45 8.97 14.06 -13.33
C VAL A 45 9.53 12.64 -13.38
N ARG A 46 10.32 12.26 -12.38
CA ARG A 46 10.88 10.90 -12.29
C ARG A 46 9.79 9.83 -12.18
N ALA A 47 8.72 10.08 -11.42
CA ALA A 47 7.62 9.14 -11.27
C ALA A 47 6.85 8.95 -12.58
N LEU A 48 6.61 10.03 -13.33
CA LEU A 48 5.93 10.00 -14.63
C LEU A 48 6.77 9.27 -15.69
N SER A 49 8.08 9.50 -15.73
CA SER A 49 8.97 8.86 -16.71
C SER A 49 9.35 7.41 -16.33
N ALA A 50 9.13 6.99 -15.08
CA ALA A 50 9.55 5.69 -14.63
C ALA A 50 8.66 4.56 -15.16
N ARG A 51 9.29 3.50 -15.69
CA ARG A 51 8.62 2.22 -15.93
C ARG A 51 8.76 1.33 -14.71
N TYR A 52 7.64 0.84 -14.17
CA TYR A 52 7.62 -0.09 -13.05
C TYR A 52 6.57 -1.17 -13.31
N GLU A 53 7.03 -2.41 -13.34
CA GLU A 53 6.19 -3.59 -13.54
C GLU A 53 6.41 -4.52 -12.35
N ALA A 54 5.46 -4.53 -11.41
CA ALA A 54 5.57 -5.32 -10.18
C ALA A 54 5.67 -6.83 -10.47
N HIS A 55 4.98 -7.30 -11.50
CA HIS A 55 4.91 -8.71 -11.91
C HIS A 55 6.28 -9.30 -12.31
N ASN A 56 7.25 -8.45 -12.69
CA ASN A 56 8.59 -8.91 -13.08
C ASN A 56 9.49 -9.21 -11.86
N ASP A 57 9.10 -8.77 -10.66
CA ASP A 57 9.85 -9.06 -9.44
C ASP A 57 9.44 -10.43 -8.89
N LYS A 58 10.33 -11.42 -9.04
CA LYS A 58 10.12 -12.79 -8.55
C LYS A 58 9.84 -12.86 -7.04
N GLN A 59 10.17 -11.83 -6.26
CA GLN A 59 9.88 -11.80 -4.83
C GLN A 59 8.43 -11.41 -4.52
N ILE A 60 7.71 -10.83 -5.49
CA ILE A 60 6.30 -10.47 -5.39
C ILE A 60 5.48 -11.66 -5.89
N GLN A 61 4.79 -12.34 -4.99
CA GLN A 61 3.96 -13.51 -5.32
C GLN A 61 2.74 -13.56 -4.38
N GLY A 62 1.88 -14.56 -4.56
CA GLY A 62 0.70 -14.76 -3.72
C GLY A 62 -0.46 -13.83 -4.07
N ASP A 63 -1.45 -13.74 -3.20
CA ASP A 63 -2.63 -12.90 -3.40
C ASP A 63 -2.40 -11.48 -2.84
N PRO A 64 -2.39 -10.43 -3.69
CA PRO A 64 -2.23 -9.06 -3.21
C PRO A 64 -3.39 -8.56 -2.33
N TYR A 65 -4.58 -9.16 -2.42
CA TYR A 65 -5.74 -8.80 -1.58
C TYR A 65 -5.69 -9.46 -0.19
N ALA A 66 -4.84 -10.47 -0.01
CA ALA A 66 -4.53 -11.07 1.28
C ALA A 66 -3.16 -10.63 1.83
N THR A 67 -2.47 -9.69 1.17
CA THR A 67 -1.11 -9.26 1.53
C THR A 67 -1.07 -7.85 2.08
N LEU A 68 -0.68 -7.71 3.35
CA LEU A 68 -0.40 -6.43 3.99
C LEU A 68 0.97 -5.89 3.60
N PHE A 69 1.02 -4.58 3.40
CA PHE A 69 2.24 -3.79 3.51
C PHE A 69 2.38 -3.26 4.93
N VAL A 70 3.50 -3.56 5.59
CA VAL A 70 3.82 -3.10 6.94
C VAL A 70 5.07 -2.24 6.86
N ALA A 71 5.04 -1.02 7.38
CA ALA A 71 6.16 -0.07 7.33
C ALA A 71 6.34 0.67 8.64
N ARG A 72 7.41 1.48 8.70
CA ARG A 72 7.86 2.14 9.94
C ARG A 72 8.18 1.12 11.04
N LEU A 73 8.66 -0.07 10.63
CA LEU A 73 9.21 -1.05 11.55
C LEU A 73 10.51 -0.51 12.15
N HIS A 74 10.82 -0.92 13.37
CA HIS A 74 12.14 -0.71 13.93
C HIS A 74 13.18 -1.45 13.07
N TYR A 75 14.40 -0.92 12.95
CA TYR A 75 15.42 -1.54 12.12
C TYR A 75 15.90 -2.90 12.66
N ASP A 76 15.72 -3.12 13.96
CA ASP A 76 16.05 -4.38 14.63
C ASP A 76 14.87 -5.36 14.69
N THR A 77 13.67 -4.98 14.20
CA THR A 77 12.56 -5.93 14.08
C THR A 77 12.96 -7.08 13.17
N VAL A 78 12.76 -8.31 13.65
CA VAL A 78 13.07 -9.54 12.94
C VAL A 78 11.81 -10.25 12.45
N ASP A 79 12.00 -11.26 11.60
CA ASP A 79 10.92 -12.01 10.98
C ASP A 79 10.05 -12.72 12.03
N GLU A 80 10.66 -13.30 13.07
CA GLU A 80 9.98 -14.01 14.17
C GLU A 80 8.99 -13.10 14.92
N THR A 81 9.42 -11.88 15.27
CA THR A 81 8.56 -10.89 15.95
C THR A 81 7.35 -10.51 15.09
N LEU A 82 7.54 -10.41 13.78
CA LEU A 82 6.43 -10.12 12.85
C LEU A 82 5.48 -11.33 12.74
N TRP A 83 6.01 -12.55 12.70
CA TRP A 83 5.20 -13.77 12.69
C TRP A 83 4.33 -13.88 13.94
N GLU A 84 4.90 -13.64 15.12
CA GLU A 84 4.17 -13.66 16.38
C GLU A 84 3.10 -12.56 16.42
N PHE A 85 3.49 -11.31 16.14
CA PHE A 85 2.60 -10.17 16.19
C PHE A 85 1.42 -10.29 15.22
N PHE A 86 1.69 -10.68 13.97
CA PHE A 86 0.64 -10.80 12.96
C PHE A 86 -0.13 -12.13 13.06
N GLY A 87 0.45 -13.17 13.66
CA GLY A 87 -0.19 -14.46 13.89
C GLY A 87 -1.43 -14.37 14.79
N ALA A 88 -1.47 -13.39 15.69
CA ALA A 88 -2.67 -13.07 16.49
C ALA A 88 -3.90 -12.70 15.63
N TYR A 89 -3.69 -12.25 14.38
CA TYR A 89 -4.76 -11.92 13.44
C TYR A 89 -5.10 -13.05 12.47
N GLY A 90 -4.39 -14.18 12.50
CA GLY A 90 -4.71 -15.36 11.69
C GLY A 90 -3.47 -16.04 11.13
N SER A 91 -3.70 -17.15 10.42
CA SER A 91 -2.64 -17.95 9.83
C SER A 91 -1.95 -17.18 8.71
N ILE A 92 -0.66 -16.95 8.87
CA ILE A 92 0.18 -16.30 7.87
C ILE A 92 0.67 -17.37 6.88
N ARG A 93 0.43 -17.14 5.60
CA ARG A 93 0.89 -17.96 4.49
C ARG A 93 2.35 -17.67 4.15
N ARG A 94 2.70 -16.39 4.15
CA ARG A 94 4.02 -15.91 3.80
C ARG A 94 4.34 -14.60 4.50
N LEU A 95 5.58 -14.49 4.96
CA LEU A 95 6.13 -13.25 5.51
C LEU A 95 7.45 -12.93 4.81
N ARG A 96 7.66 -11.65 4.47
CA ARG A 96 8.93 -11.17 3.94
C ARG A 96 9.28 -9.82 4.55
N LEU A 97 10.22 -9.81 5.49
CA LEU A 97 10.91 -8.58 5.89
C LEU A 97 11.89 -8.16 4.79
N VAL A 98 11.73 -6.94 4.27
CA VAL A 98 12.60 -6.48 3.18
C VAL A 98 13.91 -5.96 3.74
N ARG A 99 14.99 -6.55 3.25
CA ARG A 99 16.36 -6.20 3.62
C ARG A 99 17.11 -5.60 2.44
N ASP A 100 18.14 -4.85 2.74
CA ASP A 100 19.10 -4.43 1.74
C ASP A 100 19.94 -5.61 1.25
N LYS A 101 20.10 -5.74 -0.06
CA LYS A 101 20.75 -6.90 -0.68
C LYS A 101 22.25 -6.94 -0.43
N THR A 102 22.87 -5.78 -0.19
CA THR A 102 24.32 -5.67 0.01
C THR A 102 24.65 -5.78 1.49
N THR A 103 23.92 -5.06 2.34
CA THR A 103 24.24 -4.99 3.78
C THR A 103 23.47 -5.98 4.66
N GLY A 104 22.40 -6.61 4.15
CA GLY A 104 21.51 -7.49 4.92
C GLY A 104 20.62 -6.78 5.94
N LYS A 105 20.80 -5.46 6.14
CA LYS A 105 20.05 -4.67 7.12
C LYS A 105 18.60 -4.51 6.70
N SER A 106 17.69 -4.47 7.69
CA SER A 106 16.27 -4.20 7.46
C SER A 106 16.06 -2.86 6.76
N LYS A 107 15.12 -2.80 5.81
CA LYS A 107 14.64 -1.53 5.22
C LYS A 107 13.48 -0.92 6.00
N GLY A 108 13.08 -1.53 7.13
CA GLY A 108 12.00 -1.03 7.99
C GLY A 108 10.60 -1.26 7.42
N TYR A 109 10.44 -2.22 6.51
CA TYR A 109 9.14 -2.63 5.98
C TYR A 109 9.10 -4.10 5.59
N ALA A 110 7.91 -4.69 5.67
CA ALA A 110 7.64 -6.09 5.39
C ALA A 110 6.34 -6.27 4.60
N PHE A 111 6.16 -7.47 4.06
CA PHE A 111 4.91 -7.95 3.49
C PHE A 111 4.43 -9.19 4.24
N VAL A 112 3.14 -9.21 4.58
CA VAL A 112 2.52 -10.31 5.34
C VAL A 112 1.28 -10.78 4.58
N GLU A 113 1.37 -11.97 3.99
CA GLU A 113 0.27 -12.64 3.29
C GLU A 113 -0.43 -13.59 4.26
N PHE A 114 -1.74 -13.43 4.43
CA PHE A 114 -2.56 -14.35 5.21
C PHE A 114 -3.12 -15.46 4.33
N GLU A 115 -3.39 -16.63 4.92
CA GLU A 115 -4.11 -17.71 4.22
C GLU A 115 -5.56 -17.34 3.88
N ARG A 116 -6.13 -16.36 4.60
CA ARG A 116 -7.53 -15.95 4.43
C ARG A 116 -7.65 -14.43 4.40
N GLU A 117 -8.41 -13.92 3.45
CA GLU A 117 -8.70 -12.49 3.31
C GLU A 117 -9.31 -11.87 4.58
N ARG A 118 -10.18 -12.60 5.30
CA ARG A 118 -10.76 -12.13 6.57
C ARG A 118 -9.73 -11.83 7.66
N ASP A 119 -8.60 -12.55 7.65
CA ASP A 119 -7.52 -12.38 8.62
C ASP A 119 -6.68 -11.15 8.24
N PHE A 120 -6.45 -10.97 6.93
CA PHE A 120 -5.93 -9.72 6.36
C PHE A 120 -6.79 -8.52 6.76
N GLU A 121 -8.11 -8.56 6.58
CA GLU A 121 -9.01 -7.44 6.92
C GLU A 121 -8.96 -7.10 8.41
N ARG A 122 -8.91 -8.12 9.27
CA ARG A 122 -8.81 -7.97 10.72
C ARG A 122 -7.50 -7.27 11.08
N ALA A 123 -6.38 -7.76 10.56
CA ALA A 123 -5.08 -7.15 10.75
C ALA A 123 -5.03 -5.72 10.19
N TYR A 124 -5.57 -5.49 8.99
CA TYR A 124 -5.63 -4.17 8.38
C TYR A 124 -6.36 -3.18 9.30
N ARG A 125 -7.51 -3.53 9.86
CA ARG A 125 -8.30 -2.65 10.74
C ARG A 125 -7.62 -2.38 12.08
N HIS A 126 -7.03 -3.39 12.70
CA HIS A 126 -6.63 -3.32 14.11
C HIS A 126 -5.13 -3.17 14.36
N ALA A 127 -4.27 -3.52 13.41
CA ALA A 127 -2.80 -3.46 13.57
C ALA A 127 -2.20 -2.08 13.23
N HIS A 128 -2.93 -1.23 12.50
CA HIS A 128 -2.45 0.10 12.11
C HIS A 128 -2.22 0.98 13.35
N ARG A 129 -1.05 1.63 13.43
CA ARG A 129 -0.59 2.45 14.57
C ARG A 129 -0.40 1.70 15.89
N ARG A 130 -0.35 0.37 15.87
CA ARG A 130 0.14 -0.38 17.03
C ARG A 130 1.64 -0.15 17.21
N VAL A 131 2.13 -0.38 18.42
CA VAL A 131 3.56 -0.33 18.73
C VAL A 131 4.12 -1.74 18.60
N LEU A 132 5.23 -1.87 17.87
CA LEU A 132 6.03 -3.09 17.73
C LEU A 132 7.50 -2.70 17.87
N ASP A 133 8.24 -3.34 18.79
CA ASP A 133 9.65 -3.03 19.08
C ASP A 133 9.89 -1.53 19.32
N GLY A 134 8.97 -0.87 20.03
CA GLY A 134 9.05 0.58 20.31
C GLY A 134 8.68 1.49 19.13
N ALA A 135 8.40 0.96 17.93
CA ALA A 135 8.01 1.73 16.76
C ALA A 135 6.50 1.69 16.52
N THR A 136 5.90 2.84 16.19
CA THR A 136 4.49 2.91 15.75
C THR A 136 4.38 2.51 14.29
N ILE A 137 3.83 1.32 14.02
CA ILE A 137 3.83 0.73 12.69
C ILE A 137 2.71 1.31 11.80
N LEU A 138 3.00 1.40 10.50
CA LEU A 138 2.01 1.64 9.47
C LEU A 138 1.63 0.31 8.83
N VAL A 139 0.33 -0.01 8.82
CA VAL A 139 -0.24 -1.14 8.09
C VAL A 139 -1.11 -0.60 6.95
N ASP A 140 -0.89 -1.06 5.72
CA ASP A 140 -1.67 -0.70 4.53
C ASP A 140 -1.78 -1.88 3.53
N PHE A 141 -2.49 -1.69 2.42
CA PHE A 141 -2.55 -2.64 1.30
C PHE A 141 -1.23 -2.70 0.52
N GLU A 142 -0.94 -3.85 -0.09
CA GLU A 142 0.11 -3.96 -1.09
C GLU A 142 -0.26 -3.22 -2.39
N ARG A 143 0.18 -1.95 -2.50
CA ARG A 143 -0.18 -1.07 -3.63
C ARG A 143 0.35 -1.52 -4.99
N CYS A 144 1.50 -2.19 -5.05
CA CYS A 144 2.19 -2.42 -6.32
C CYS A 144 1.45 -3.34 -7.29
N ARG A 145 0.51 -4.16 -6.80
CA ARG A 145 -0.33 -5.04 -7.62
C ARG A 145 -1.81 -4.63 -7.62
N VAL A 146 -2.27 -3.91 -6.60
CA VAL A 146 -3.67 -3.49 -6.46
C VAL A 146 -3.96 -2.15 -7.13
N MET A 147 -2.99 -1.23 -7.18
CA MET A 147 -3.17 0.12 -7.69
C MET A 147 -2.52 0.27 -9.07
N LYS A 148 -3.33 0.60 -10.08
CA LYS A 148 -2.85 0.78 -11.46
C LYS A 148 -1.83 1.92 -11.51
N ALA A 149 -0.80 1.76 -12.34
CA ALA A 149 0.29 2.73 -12.51
C ALA A 149 1.11 3.07 -11.26
N TRP A 150 0.98 2.32 -10.16
CA TRP A 150 1.75 2.52 -8.93
C TRP A 150 3.25 2.69 -9.20
N LYS A 151 3.89 3.60 -8.47
CA LYS A 151 5.34 3.79 -8.48
C LYS A 151 5.90 3.71 -7.05
N PRO A 152 6.97 2.94 -6.79
CA PRO A 152 7.65 2.95 -5.50
C PRO A 152 8.46 4.24 -5.30
N ARG A 153 8.78 4.57 -4.03
CA ARG A 153 9.55 5.77 -3.65
C ARG A 153 10.89 5.93 -4.37
N ARG A 154 11.59 4.82 -4.65
CA ARG A 154 12.88 4.83 -5.38
C ARG A 154 12.76 5.36 -6.82
N LEU A 155 11.55 5.44 -7.35
CA LEU A 155 11.23 5.97 -8.68
C LEU A 155 10.48 7.30 -8.61
N GLY A 156 10.50 8.01 -7.48
CA GLY A 156 9.77 9.27 -7.31
C GLY A 156 8.32 9.11 -6.89
N GLY A 157 7.85 7.86 -6.83
CA GLY A 157 6.52 7.50 -6.38
C GLY A 157 6.33 7.46 -4.86
N GLY A 158 5.49 6.53 -4.42
CA GLY A 158 5.15 6.30 -3.01
C GLY A 158 4.04 7.20 -2.48
N LEU A 159 3.75 7.04 -1.20
CA LEU A 159 2.73 7.79 -0.45
C LEU A 159 3.32 8.23 0.90
N GLY A 160 2.69 9.21 1.54
CA GLY A 160 3.00 9.61 2.92
C GLY A 160 4.40 10.21 3.10
N GLY A 161 4.93 10.85 2.05
CA GLY A 161 6.16 11.62 2.08
C GLY A 161 6.03 12.93 2.87
N LYS A 162 7.17 13.45 3.34
CA LYS A 162 7.27 14.82 3.87
C LYS A 162 7.59 15.78 2.71
N LYS A 163 7.28 17.06 2.85
CA LYS A 163 7.57 18.08 1.81
C LYS A 163 9.06 18.14 1.52
N GLU A 164 9.86 18.06 2.56
CA GLU A 164 11.32 18.22 2.51
C GLU A 164 12.00 17.00 1.89
N SER A 165 11.36 15.83 1.91
CA SER A 165 11.93 14.61 1.32
C SER A 165 11.72 14.51 -0.19
N GLY A 166 11.04 15.48 -0.82
CA GLY A 166 10.67 15.42 -2.25
C GLY A 166 9.80 14.20 -2.58
N GLN A 167 9.09 13.66 -1.58
CA GLN A 167 8.25 12.49 -1.71
C GLN A 167 6.78 12.90 -1.76
N LEU A 168 6.04 12.12 -2.54
CA LEU A 168 4.61 12.25 -2.73
C LEU A 168 3.82 12.09 -1.42
N ARG A 169 2.90 13.02 -1.16
CA ARG A 169 2.43 13.32 0.21
C ARG A 169 1.08 12.70 0.54
N PHE A 170 0.18 12.60 -0.44
CA PHE A 170 -1.21 12.20 -0.26
C PHE A 170 -1.48 10.78 -0.77
N GLY A 171 -2.74 10.39 -0.87
CA GLY A 171 -3.20 9.12 -1.46
C GLY A 171 -2.99 7.86 -0.61
N GLY A 172 -2.37 7.98 0.56
CA GLY A 172 -2.12 6.86 1.48
C GLY A 172 -3.06 6.83 2.66
N ARG A 173 -3.03 5.75 3.43
CA ARG A 173 -3.92 5.54 4.57
C ARG A 173 -3.90 6.67 5.62
N ASP A 174 -2.72 7.21 5.94
CA ASP A 174 -2.56 8.31 6.91
C ASP A 174 -2.96 9.69 6.33
N ARG A 175 -2.89 9.84 5.01
CA ARG A 175 -3.17 11.10 4.29
C ARG A 175 -3.97 10.77 3.03
N PRO A 176 -5.24 10.34 3.17
CA PRO A 176 -6.06 9.97 2.03
C PRO A 176 -6.29 11.19 1.15
N PHE A 177 -6.55 10.94 -0.13
CA PHE A 177 -7.00 12.00 -1.02
C PHE A 177 -8.32 12.57 -0.49
N ARG A 178 -8.39 13.90 -0.36
CA ARG A 178 -9.63 14.61 -0.03
C ARG A 178 -9.96 15.49 -1.21
N PRO A 179 -11.18 15.39 -1.78
CA PRO A 179 -11.61 16.38 -2.75
C PRO A 179 -11.54 17.78 -2.10
N PRO A 180 -11.28 18.85 -2.88
CA PRO A 180 -11.37 20.22 -2.39
C PRO A 180 -12.68 20.41 -1.64
N ARG A 181 -12.66 21.09 -0.49
CA ARG A 181 -13.90 21.47 0.18
C ARG A 181 -14.64 22.44 -0.73
N ILE A 182 -15.58 21.95 -1.52
CA ILE A 182 -16.52 22.81 -2.23
C ILE A 182 -17.35 23.46 -1.12
N SER A 183 -17.12 24.75 -0.86
CA SER A 183 -18.09 25.55 -0.12
C SER A 183 -19.41 25.41 -0.88
N SER A 184 -20.40 24.75 -0.28
CA SER A 184 -21.77 24.86 -0.76
C SER A 184 -22.08 26.35 -0.85
N ARG A 185 -22.40 26.84 -2.05
CA ARG A 185 -23.12 28.10 -2.20
C ARG A 185 -24.57 27.86 -1.81
#